data_AF-A0A7C3V7K4-F1
#
_entry.id   AF-A0A7C3V7K4-F1
#
_cell.length_a   1.000
_cell.length_b   1.000
_cell.length_c   1.000
_cell.angle_alpha   90.00
_cell.angle_beta   90.00
_cell.angle_gamma   90.00
#
_symmetry.space_group_name_H-M   'P 1'
#
loop_
_entity.id
_entity.type
_entity.pdbx_description
1 polymer ?
#
loop_
_entity_poly.entity_id
_entity_poly.type
_entity_poly.pdbx_seq_one_letter_code
_entity_poly.pdbx_strand_id
1 'polypeptide(L)'
;MNKELILYAVIAILAASIAFTVVSNSSKYQIIYGIPVYSNGNPLIIGKNILNGSVVIQERLYPGNDSRNSAIAIASAQIAVANKIFNHSTSVYGIVGNETIGCNANNSNCGYPQIIVEIGNCNCIQITEKQLIFNGNSSFLESNAVNFGNLIANIYQHS
;
A
#
# COMPACT_ATOMS: atom_id res chain seq x y z
N MET A 1 50.99 16.90 -5.85
CA MET A 1 49.57 16.53 -6.12
C MET A 1 48.83 17.81 -6.47
N ASN A 2 48.36 17.95 -7.72
CA ASN A 2 47.78 19.20 -8.21
C ASN A 2 46.43 19.47 -7.52
N LYS A 3 46.28 20.65 -6.93
CA LYS A 3 45.04 21.08 -6.24
C LYS A 3 43.80 20.98 -7.13
N GLU A 4 43.97 21.17 -8.43
CA GLU A 4 42.90 21.00 -9.42
C GLU A 4 42.43 19.55 -9.55
N LEU A 5 43.34 18.57 -9.49
CA LEU A 5 42.99 17.15 -9.56
C LEU A 5 42.13 16.72 -8.37
N ILE A 6 42.41 17.27 -7.19
CA ILE A 6 41.65 17.03 -5.96
C ILE A 6 40.24 17.66 -6.08
N LEU A 7 40.15 18.88 -6.61
CA LEU A 7 38.88 19.57 -6.82
C LEU A 7 37.97 18.80 -7.78
N TYR A 8 38.51 18.33 -8.93
CA TYR A 8 37.74 17.52 -9.88
C TYR A 8 37.28 16.19 -9.28
N ALA A 9 38.12 15.52 -8.48
CA ALA A 9 37.74 14.29 -7.81
C ALA A 9 36.59 14.49 -6.81
N VAL A 10 36.64 15.57 -6.02
CA VAL A 10 35.57 15.91 -5.05
C VAL A 10 34.25 16.21 -5.75
N ILE A 11 34.27 16.99 -6.84
CA ILE A 11 33.07 17.31 -7.62
C ILE A 11 32.48 16.04 -8.25
N ALA A 12 33.31 15.14 -8.79
CA ALA A 12 32.85 13.89 -9.37
C ALA A 12 32.18 12.97 -8.33
N ILE A 13 32.73 12.88 -7.12
CA ILE A 13 32.13 12.10 -6.03
C ILE A 13 30.80 12.70 -5.56
N LEU A 14 30.72 14.02 -5.44
CA LEU A 14 29.48 14.73 -5.11
C LEU A 14 28.41 14.53 -6.19
N ALA A 15 28.77 14.65 -7.47
CA ALA A 15 27.84 14.42 -8.57
C ALA A 15 27.35 12.96 -8.61
N ALA A 16 28.23 11.99 -8.40
CA ALA A 16 27.89 10.57 -8.36
C ALA A 16 26.96 10.23 -7.17
N SER A 17 27.20 10.81 -6.00
CA SER A 17 26.35 10.60 -4.82
C SER A 17 24.98 11.24 -4.98
N ILE A 18 24.89 12.45 -5.54
CA ILE A 18 23.59 13.08 -5.87
C ILE A 18 22.83 12.26 -6.91
N ALA A 19 23.49 11.85 -8.00
CA ALA A 19 22.87 11.03 -9.05
C ALA A 19 22.38 9.67 -8.51
N PHE A 20 23.16 9.00 -7.66
CA PHE A 20 22.76 7.75 -7.01
C PHE A 20 21.52 7.93 -6.14
N THR A 21 21.43 9.03 -5.39
CA THR A 21 20.28 9.35 -4.52
C THR A 21 19.03 9.67 -5.34
N VAL A 22 19.17 10.33 -6.50
CA VAL A 22 18.04 10.63 -7.39
C VAL A 22 17.51 9.38 -8.09
N VAL A 23 18.39 8.49 -8.57
CA VAL A 23 17.99 7.26 -9.27
C VAL A 23 17.34 6.25 -8.32
N SER A 24 17.83 6.17 -7.08
CA SER A 24 17.29 5.27 -6.05
C SER A 24 15.90 5.66 -5.54
N ASN A 25 15.53 6.96 -5.61
CA ASN A 25 14.25 7.48 -5.14
C ASN A 25 13.11 7.48 -6.19
N SER A 26 13.33 6.94 -7.38
CA SER A 26 12.23 6.78 -8.34
C SER A 26 11.32 5.62 -7.91
N SER A 27 10.05 5.93 -7.61
CA SER A 27 9.02 4.94 -7.35
C SER A 27 8.94 3.96 -8.51
N LYS A 28 9.28 2.69 -8.25
CA LYS A 28 9.30 1.63 -9.26
C LYS A 28 7.87 1.19 -9.55
N TYR A 29 7.48 1.33 -10.81
CA TYR A 29 6.26 0.77 -11.37
C TYR A 29 6.46 -0.70 -11.69
N GLN A 30 5.55 -1.56 -11.23
CA GLN A 30 5.52 -2.99 -11.53
C GLN A 30 4.08 -3.41 -11.83
N ILE A 31 3.90 -4.46 -12.65
CA ILE A 31 2.59 -5.07 -12.86
C ILE A 31 2.60 -6.44 -12.18
N ILE A 32 1.72 -6.64 -11.19
CA ILE A 32 1.60 -7.89 -10.45
C ILE A 32 0.16 -8.37 -10.57
N TYR A 33 -0.06 -9.59 -11.07
CA TYR A 33 -1.40 -10.12 -11.38
C TYR A 33 -2.26 -9.18 -12.26
N GLY A 34 -1.62 -8.49 -13.21
CA GLY A 34 -2.30 -7.50 -14.07
C GLY A 34 -2.62 -6.17 -13.39
N ILE A 35 -2.25 -5.98 -12.13
CA ILE A 35 -2.50 -4.76 -11.37
C ILE A 35 -1.25 -3.87 -11.38
N PRO A 36 -1.39 -2.57 -11.71
CA PRO A 36 -0.35 -1.57 -11.50
C PRO A 36 0.02 -1.42 -10.02
N VAL A 37 1.29 -1.61 -9.68
CA VAL A 37 1.84 -1.46 -8.33
C VAL A 37 2.98 -0.45 -8.35
N TYR A 38 2.88 0.58 -7.50
CA TYR A 38 3.87 1.64 -7.33
C TYR A 38 4.54 1.50 -5.97
N SER A 39 5.87 1.43 -5.93
CA SER A 39 6.62 1.21 -4.69
C SER A 39 8.01 1.83 -4.74
N ASN A 40 8.52 2.39 -3.64
CA ASN A 40 9.89 2.90 -3.52
C ASN A 40 10.92 1.78 -3.27
N GLY A 41 10.75 0.63 -3.93
CA GLY A 41 11.57 -0.56 -3.74
C GLY A 41 10.86 -1.83 -4.19
N ASN A 42 11.32 -2.99 -3.73
CA ASN A 42 10.64 -4.24 -4.02
C ASN A 42 9.28 -4.29 -3.27
N PRO A 43 8.14 -4.30 -3.98
CA PRO A 43 6.81 -4.24 -3.36
C PRO A 43 6.53 -5.41 -2.43
N LEU A 44 7.07 -6.60 -2.71
CA LEU A 44 6.87 -7.79 -1.88
C LEU A 44 7.62 -7.66 -0.54
N ILE A 45 8.85 -7.17 -0.57
CA ILE A 45 9.67 -6.96 0.64
C ILE A 45 9.09 -5.85 1.51
N ILE A 46 8.75 -4.70 0.91
CA ILE A 46 8.18 -3.58 1.65
C ILE A 46 6.80 -3.95 2.20
N GLY A 47 5.96 -4.59 1.38
CA GLY A 47 4.66 -5.09 1.81
C GLY A 47 4.76 -6.02 3.01
N LYS A 48 5.75 -6.93 3.02
CA LYS A 48 5.97 -7.85 4.14
C LYS A 48 6.25 -7.11 5.46
N ASN A 49 7.08 -6.07 5.40
CA ASN A 49 7.41 -5.27 6.59
C ASN A 49 6.18 -4.55 7.15
N ILE A 50 5.27 -4.12 6.27
CA ILE A 50 4.02 -3.46 6.65
C ILE A 50 3.03 -4.45 7.26
N LEU A 51 2.87 -5.63 6.65
CA LEU A 51 1.90 -6.64 7.05
C LEU A 51 2.38 -7.55 8.20
N ASN A 52 3.30 -7.06 9.05
CA ASN A 52 3.80 -7.84 10.18
C ASN A 52 2.80 -7.81 11.36
N GLY A 53 2.33 -8.98 11.79
CA GLY A 53 1.44 -9.13 12.94
C GLY A 53 -0.04 -8.95 12.60
N SER A 54 -0.78 -8.24 13.47
CA SER A 54 -2.21 -7.97 13.24
C SER A 54 -2.37 -6.84 12.23
N VAL A 55 -3.20 -7.09 11.21
CA VAL A 55 -3.43 -6.15 10.10
C VAL A 55 -4.71 -5.36 10.34
N VAL A 56 -4.63 -4.05 10.15
CA VAL A 56 -5.76 -3.15 10.20
C VAL A 56 -6.03 -2.60 8.81
N ILE A 57 -7.26 -2.81 8.33
CA ILE A 57 -7.77 -2.32 7.06
C ILE A 57 -8.66 -1.11 7.35
N GLN A 58 -8.36 0.01 6.69
CA GLN A 58 -9.21 1.19 6.67
C GLN A 58 -9.97 1.26 5.34
N GLU A 59 -11.28 1.31 5.42
CA GLU A 59 -12.17 1.58 4.29
C GLU A 59 -12.47 3.09 4.23
N ARG A 60 -12.20 3.76 3.10
CA ARG A 60 -12.59 5.17 2.91
C ARG A 60 -13.92 5.24 2.17
N LEU A 61 -14.99 5.33 2.94
CA LEU A 61 -16.36 5.20 2.51
C LEU A 61 -17.01 6.57 2.23
N TYR A 62 -18.11 6.54 1.49
CA TYR A 62 -18.94 7.70 1.18
C TYR A 62 -20.22 7.71 2.04
N PRO A 63 -20.78 8.90 2.34
CA PRO A 63 -22.00 9.01 3.14
C PRO A 63 -23.21 8.31 2.49
N GLY A 64 -24.05 7.72 3.31
CA GLY A 64 -25.32 7.11 2.89
C GLY A 64 -25.15 5.80 2.10
N ASN A 65 -26.14 5.49 1.26
CA ASN A 65 -26.18 4.25 0.47
C ASN A 65 -25.48 4.44 -0.90
N ASP A 66 -24.21 4.86 -0.86
CA ASP A 66 -23.42 5.04 -2.07
C ASP A 66 -22.95 3.70 -2.63
N SER A 67 -23.20 3.44 -3.91
CA SER A 67 -22.85 2.17 -4.56
C SER A 67 -21.35 1.89 -4.52
N ARG A 68 -20.51 2.92 -4.45
CA ARG A 68 -19.04 2.79 -4.32
C ARG A 68 -18.60 2.09 -3.05
N ASN A 69 -19.40 2.18 -1.97
CA ASN A 69 -19.09 1.54 -0.70
C ASN A 69 -19.03 0.02 -0.84
N SER A 70 -19.85 -0.55 -1.72
CA SER A 70 -19.84 -2.00 -1.97
C SER A 70 -18.52 -2.48 -2.59
N ALA A 71 -17.98 -1.74 -3.55
CA ALA A 71 -16.69 -2.05 -4.19
C ALA A 71 -15.54 -2.04 -3.17
N ILE A 72 -15.52 -1.05 -2.28
CA ILE A 72 -14.53 -0.94 -1.20
C ILE A 72 -14.66 -2.14 -0.25
N ALA A 73 -15.88 -2.47 0.18
CA ALA A 73 -16.12 -3.59 1.09
C ALA A 73 -15.73 -4.94 0.47
N ILE A 74 -16.04 -5.17 -0.81
CA ILE A 74 -15.68 -6.39 -1.53
C ILE A 74 -14.15 -6.55 -1.61
N ALA A 75 -13.44 -5.48 -2.00
CA ALA A 75 -11.97 -5.50 -2.06
C ALA A 75 -11.35 -5.75 -0.67
N SER A 76 -11.82 -5.06 0.35
CA SER A 76 -11.36 -5.21 1.74
C SER A 76 -11.62 -6.62 2.28
N ALA A 77 -12.78 -7.21 1.97
CA ALA A 77 -13.12 -8.56 2.37
C ALA A 77 -12.16 -9.59 1.76
N GLN A 78 -11.82 -9.48 0.47
CA GLN A 78 -10.87 -10.40 -0.17
C GLN A 78 -9.45 -10.26 0.41
N ILE A 79 -9.02 -9.05 0.72
CA ILE A 79 -7.77 -8.79 1.42
C ILE A 79 -7.79 -9.44 2.82
N ALA A 80 -8.88 -9.28 3.57
CA ALA A 80 -9.03 -9.88 4.89
C ALA A 80 -9.04 -11.42 4.84
N VAL A 81 -9.66 -12.02 3.83
CA VAL A 81 -9.60 -13.47 3.59
C VAL A 81 -8.16 -13.92 3.38
N ALA A 82 -7.38 -13.22 2.55
CA ALA A 82 -5.98 -13.53 2.34
C ALA A 82 -5.17 -13.46 3.64
N ASN A 83 -5.33 -12.40 4.45
CA ASN A 83 -4.70 -12.31 5.76
C ASN A 83 -5.07 -13.51 6.65
N LYS A 84 -6.35 -13.90 6.67
CA LYS A 84 -6.83 -15.03 7.47
C LYS A 84 -6.19 -16.36 7.05
N ILE A 85 -6.05 -16.60 5.74
CA ILE A 85 -5.41 -17.81 5.19
C ILE A 85 -3.97 -17.94 5.68
N PHE A 86 -3.26 -16.82 5.84
CA PHE A 86 -1.89 -16.77 6.34
C PHE A 86 -1.78 -16.57 7.86
N ASN A 87 -2.86 -16.83 8.62
CA ASN A 87 -2.92 -16.72 10.08
C ASN A 87 -2.67 -15.32 10.66
N HIS A 88 -2.93 -14.27 9.88
CA HIS A 88 -2.90 -12.89 10.37
C HIS A 88 -4.30 -12.44 10.81
N SER A 89 -4.39 -11.95 12.06
CA SER A 89 -5.62 -11.32 12.54
C SER A 89 -5.88 -10.04 11.74
N THR A 90 -7.13 -9.82 11.34
CA THR A 90 -7.54 -8.63 10.59
C THR A 90 -8.63 -7.89 11.33
N SER A 91 -8.47 -6.57 11.46
CA SER A 91 -9.53 -5.66 11.89
C SER A 91 -9.85 -4.68 10.78
N VAL A 92 -11.13 -4.32 10.63
CA VAL A 92 -11.60 -3.42 9.58
C VAL A 92 -12.38 -2.28 10.22
N TYR A 93 -12.12 -1.06 9.79
CA TYR A 93 -12.93 0.09 10.16
C TYR A 93 -13.15 1.01 8.95
N GLY A 94 -14.26 1.72 8.95
CA GLY A 94 -14.62 2.68 7.92
C GLY A 94 -14.35 4.12 8.35
N ILE A 95 -14.01 4.99 7.41
CA ILE A 95 -14.06 6.44 7.58
C ILE A 95 -15.07 6.99 6.59
N VAL A 96 -16.04 7.78 7.08
CA VAL A 96 -17.04 8.50 6.29
C VAL A 96 -16.95 9.98 6.64
N GLY A 97 -16.38 10.78 5.73
CA GLY A 97 -16.07 12.18 6.05
C GLY A 97 -15.09 12.27 7.22
N ASN A 98 -15.54 12.85 8.35
CA ASN A 98 -14.75 12.95 9.58
C ASN A 98 -15.15 11.91 10.64
N GLU A 99 -16.11 11.04 10.33
CA GLU A 99 -16.61 10.02 11.26
C GLU A 99 -15.91 8.68 11.01
N THR A 100 -15.75 7.90 12.08
CA THR A 100 -15.19 6.54 11.99
C THR A 100 -16.26 5.52 12.37
N ILE A 101 -16.45 4.52 11.53
CA ILE A 101 -17.41 3.42 11.70
C ILE A 101 -16.64 2.17 12.11
N GLY A 102 -17.13 1.47 13.13
CA GLY A 102 -16.44 0.30 13.66
C GLY A 102 -15.24 0.66 14.54
N CYS A 103 -15.10 1.94 14.91
CA CYS A 103 -14.12 2.43 15.89
C CYS A 103 -14.77 3.26 16.98
N ASN A 104 -14.57 2.88 18.24
CA ASN A 104 -15.01 3.62 19.41
C ASN A 104 -14.09 3.36 20.61
N ALA A 105 -14.27 4.12 21.70
CA ALA A 105 -13.45 4.01 22.91
C ALA A 105 -13.46 2.60 23.56
N ASN A 106 -14.40 1.74 23.19
CA ASN A 106 -14.56 0.38 23.73
C ASN A 106 -14.00 -0.70 22.79
N ASN A 107 -13.53 -0.33 21.59
CA ASN A 107 -12.82 -1.24 20.70
C ASN A 107 -11.39 -0.75 20.44
N SER A 108 -10.41 -1.60 20.69
CA SER A 108 -8.99 -1.27 20.67
C SER A 108 -8.34 -1.48 19.29
N ASN A 109 -9.12 -1.82 18.26
CA ASN A 109 -8.59 -2.32 16.99
C ASN A 109 -8.51 -1.25 15.88
N CYS A 110 -8.54 0.02 16.27
CA CYS A 110 -8.48 1.19 15.39
C CYS A 110 -7.08 1.80 15.34
N GLY A 111 -6.07 0.93 15.43
CA GLY A 111 -4.69 1.31 15.30
C GLY A 111 -4.38 1.88 13.91
N TYR A 112 -3.14 2.32 13.74
CA TYR A 112 -2.68 2.81 12.45
C TYR A 112 -2.89 1.75 11.34
N PRO A 113 -3.60 2.07 10.26
CA PRO A 113 -3.96 1.08 9.25
C PRO A 113 -2.76 0.75 8.37
N GLN A 114 -2.48 -0.54 8.22
CA GLN A 114 -1.49 -1.06 7.26
C GLN A 114 -2.05 -1.06 5.85
N ILE A 115 -3.38 -1.21 5.70
CA ILE A 115 -4.05 -1.27 4.40
C ILE A 115 -5.13 -0.20 4.35
N ILE A 116 -5.17 0.56 3.25
CA ILE A 116 -6.22 1.51 2.94
C ILE A 116 -6.87 1.07 1.64
N VAL A 117 -8.20 1.01 1.62
CA VAL A 117 -8.99 0.77 0.41
C VAL A 117 -9.88 1.99 0.17
N GLU A 118 -9.73 2.60 -1.00
CA GLU A 118 -10.43 3.84 -1.33
C GLU A 118 -10.79 3.93 -2.81
N ILE A 119 -11.83 4.72 -3.10
CA ILE A 119 -12.10 5.11 -4.48
C ILE A 119 -11.15 6.23 -4.89
N GLY A 120 -10.55 6.07 -6.05
CA GLY A 120 -9.74 7.10 -6.67
C GLY A 120 -9.59 6.88 -8.17
N ASN A 121 -8.57 7.50 -8.75
CA ASN A 121 -8.38 7.59 -10.19
C ASN A 121 -7.13 6.86 -10.69
N CYS A 122 -6.32 6.26 -9.81
CA CYS A 122 -5.07 5.65 -10.25
C CYS A 122 -5.26 4.22 -10.80
N ASN A 123 -6.30 3.50 -10.35
CA ASN A 123 -6.52 2.08 -10.64
C ASN A 123 -5.24 1.27 -10.40
N CYS A 124 -4.70 1.41 -9.20
CA CYS A 124 -3.37 0.97 -8.84
C CYS A 124 -3.27 0.64 -7.35
N ILE A 125 -2.16 0.03 -6.98
CA ILE A 125 -1.78 -0.20 -5.60
C ILE A 125 -0.52 0.60 -5.32
N GLN A 126 -0.55 1.44 -4.30
CA GLN A 126 0.61 2.19 -3.84
C GLN A 126 1.14 1.55 -2.57
N ILE A 127 2.39 1.14 -2.58
CA ILE A 127 3.08 0.60 -1.42
C ILE A 127 4.09 1.65 -0.95
N THR A 128 3.75 2.29 0.15
CA THR A 128 4.63 3.24 0.84
C THR A 128 5.50 2.49 1.84
N GLU A 129 6.25 3.18 2.70
CA GLU A 129 7.00 2.53 3.78
C GLU A 129 6.11 2.01 4.92
N LYS A 130 4.86 2.48 5.00
CA LYS A 130 3.97 2.25 6.15
C LYS A 130 2.64 1.60 5.80
N GLN A 131 2.19 1.77 4.55
CA GLN A 131 0.83 1.42 4.14
C GLN A 131 0.80 0.89 2.71
N LEU A 132 -0.11 -0.05 2.48
CA LEU A 132 -0.58 -0.46 1.16
C LEU A 132 -1.90 0.27 0.88
N ILE A 133 -1.99 0.98 -0.23
CA ILE A 133 -3.16 1.77 -0.61
C ILE A 133 -3.71 1.19 -1.91
N PHE A 134 -4.90 0.60 -1.83
CA PHE A 134 -5.65 0.07 -2.97
C PHE A 134 -6.59 1.18 -3.45
N ASN A 135 -6.25 1.82 -4.56
CA ASN A 135 -6.94 3.01 -5.06
C ASN A 135 -7.41 2.80 -6.50
N GLY A 136 -8.71 2.99 -6.74
CA GLY A 136 -9.26 2.94 -8.09
C GLY A 136 -10.76 3.17 -8.12
N ASN A 137 -11.35 3.16 -9.31
CA ASN A 137 -12.80 3.25 -9.46
C ASN A 137 -13.49 1.94 -9.00
N SER A 138 -14.82 1.96 -8.86
CA SER A 138 -15.57 0.79 -8.37
C SER A 138 -15.33 -0.46 -9.22
N SER A 139 -15.34 -0.31 -10.55
CA SER A 139 -15.14 -1.41 -11.48
C SER A 139 -13.75 -2.05 -11.32
N PHE A 140 -12.70 -1.24 -11.12
CA PHE A 140 -11.35 -1.72 -10.86
C PHE A 140 -11.28 -2.50 -9.55
N LEU A 141 -11.84 -1.97 -8.46
CA LEU A 141 -11.82 -2.61 -7.14
C LEU A 141 -12.58 -3.94 -7.14
N GLU A 142 -13.76 -3.97 -7.75
CA GLU A 142 -14.59 -5.18 -7.85
C GLU A 142 -13.94 -6.25 -8.72
N SER A 143 -13.49 -5.87 -9.93
CA SER A 143 -12.94 -6.82 -10.91
C SER A 143 -11.61 -7.42 -10.47
N ASN A 144 -10.84 -6.70 -9.62
CA ASN A 144 -9.54 -7.14 -9.15
C ASN A 144 -9.54 -7.60 -7.69
N ALA A 145 -10.69 -7.67 -7.01
CA ALA A 145 -10.75 -8.02 -5.59
C ALA A 145 -10.04 -9.35 -5.27
N VAL A 146 -10.22 -10.36 -6.11
CA VAL A 146 -9.52 -11.65 -5.97
C VAL A 146 -8.01 -11.49 -6.17
N ASN A 147 -7.58 -10.69 -7.15
CA ASN A 147 -6.17 -10.42 -7.41
C ASN A 147 -5.52 -9.62 -6.27
N PHE A 148 -6.28 -8.78 -5.55
CA PHE A 148 -5.81 -8.12 -4.32
C PHE A 148 -5.51 -9.15 -3.24
N GLY A 149 -6.39 -10.12 -3.02
CA GLY A 149 -6.13 -11.24 -2.12
C GLY A 149 -4.87 -12.03 -2.52
N ASN A 150 -4.71 -12.32 -3.81
CA ASN A 150 -3.52 -13.01 -4.34
C ASN A 150 -2.23 -12.19 -4.14
N LEU A 151 -2.28 -10.87 -4.31
CA LEU A 151 -1.13 -10.01 -4.02
C LEU A 151 -0.72 -10.10 -2.55
N ILE A 152 -1.69 -10.02 -1.63
CA ILE A 152 -1.45 -10.12 -0.19
C ILE A 152 -0.85 -11.50 0.16
N ALA A 153 -1.41 -12.57 -0.40
CA ALA A 153 -0.85 -13.92 -0.26
C ALA A 153 0.61 -14.00 -0.76
N ASN A 154 0.89 -13.41 -1.92
CA ASN A 154 2.23 -13.40 -2.51
C ASN A 154 3.25 -12.62 -1.65
N ILE A 155 2.82 -11.52 -1.03
CA ILE A 155 3.62 -10.77 -0.05
C ILE A 155 4.00 -11.66 1.13
N TYR A 156 3.07 -12.45 1.66
CA TYR A 156 3.36 -13.39 2.75
C TYR A 156 4.26 -14.55 2.32
N GLN A 157 4.18 -15.03 1.08
CA GLN A 157 4.97 -16.18 0.60
C GLN A 157 6.44 -15.87 0.34
N HIS A 158 6.79 -14.62 0.05
CA HIS A 158 8.18 -14.20 -0.14
C HIS A 158 8.87 -13.87 1.21
N SER A 159 8.46 -14.58 2.26
CA SER A 159 8.93 -14.39 3.64
C SER A 159 10.06 -15.32 4.06
#